data_AF-A0A933ZSF7-F1
#
_entry.id   AF-A0A933ZSF7-F1
#
_cell.length_a   1.000
_cell.length_b   1.000
_cell.length_c   1.000
_cell.angle_alpha   90.00
_cell.angle_beta   90.00
_cell.angle_gamma   90.00
#
_symmetry.space_group_name_H-M   'P 1'
#
loop_
_entity.id
_entity.type
_entity.pdbx_description
1 polymer ?
#
loop_
_entity_poly.entity_id
_entity_poly.type
_entity_poly.pdbx_seq_one_letter_code
_entity_poly.pdbx_strand_id
1 'polypeptide(L)'
;MAADRRSAILVCVHLSLTGCAVPTLDLTGKACDAAHPCVAGFECVSGSCVSSAATDGGSLECDAGLGACTPSTTQACGTDIGECQAGSQTCSSDGQWGTCVGSVGPAGEVCDGKDNDCNGGTDEWQSLSTSLCPLQLGVCAGSIQSCWAGEEQPCDEFSYGESYEADRERSCDALDNDCDGQTDEGLDDDADGWGVVVRCTA
;
A
#
# COMPACT_ATOMS: atom_id res chain seq x y z
N MET A 1 17.19 33.25 45.83
CA MET A 1 16.56 32.89 47.12
C MET A 1 15.08 32.74 46.85
N ALA A 2 14.58 31.53 46.60
CA ALA A 2 14.27 30.52 47.64
C ALA A 2 13.18 31.09 48.56
N ALA A 3 11.92 30.69 48.39
CA ALA A 3 11.31 29.45 48.88
C ALA A 3 10.50 29.75 50.14
N ASP A 4 9.22 29.37 50.16
CA ASP A 4 8.63 28.45 51.15
C ASP A 4 7.09 28.52 51.05
N ARG A 5 6.42 27.47 50.55
CA ARG A 5 5.98 26.24 51.25
C ARG A 5 4.86 26.49 52.27
N ARG A 6 3.74 25.78 52.12
CA ARG A 6 3.37 24.65 52.99
C ARG A 6 2.07 23.96 52.55
N SER A 7 2.18 22.64 52.37
CA SER A 7 1.23 21.58 52.74
C SER A 7 -0.11 21.53 51.99
N ALA A 8 -0.35 20.61 51.05
CA ALA A 8 -0.38 19.14 51.18
C ALA A 8 -1.32 18.66 52.29
N ILE A 9 -2.38 17.93 51.91
CA ILE A 9 -2.95 16.73 52.54
C ILE A 9 -4.34 16.48 51.92
N LEU A 10 -4.46 15.35 51.21
CA LEU A 10 -5.54 14.35 51.33
C LEU A 10 -6.97 14.90 51.07
N VAL A 11 -7.65 14.50 49.99
CA VAL A 11 -8.41 13.25 49.98
C VAL A 11 -8.40 12.61 48.58
N CYS A 12 -7.64 11.53 48.42
CA CYS A 12 -8.02 10.46 47.50
C CYS A 12 -9.14 9.65 48.15
N VAL A 13 -10.39 9.75 47.68
CA VAL A 13 -11.42 8.71 47.85
C VAL A 13 -12.20 8.59 46.54
N HIS A 14 -11.82 7.55 45.80
CA HIS A 14 -12.61 6.68 44.94
C HIS A 14 -13.93 7.19 44.32
N LEU A 15 -13.95 7.33 42.99
CA LEU A 15 -14.66 6.34 42.15
C LEU A 15 -14.23 6.42 40.67
N SER A 16 -13.44 5.42 40.30
CA SER A 16 -13.27 4.75 39.01
C SER A 16 -14.12 5.22 37.81
N LEU A 17 -13.44 5.75 36.80
CA LEU A 17 -13.56 5.31 35.40
C LEU A 17 -12.29 5.72 34.65
N THR A 18 -11.45 4.70 34.48
CA THR A 18 -10.32 4.59 33.57
C THR A 18 -10.63 5.12 32.17
N GLY A 19 -9.75 5.98 31.66
CA GLY A 19 -9.81 6.40 30.26
C GLY A 19 -9.15 7.74 29.96
N CYS A 20 -7.98 8.04 30.52
CA CYS A 20 -7.11 9.04 29.87
C CYS A 20 -6.63 8.41 28.55
N ALA A 21 -7.33 8.71 27.46
CA ALA A 21 -6.76 8.57 26.13
C ALA A 21 -5.70 9.66 25.97
N VAL A 22 -4.44 9.30 26.17
CA VAL A 22 -3.33 9.99 25.50
C VAL A 22 -2.99 9.19 24.24
N PRO A 23 -2.72 9.90 23.13
CA PRO A 23 -2.80 9.38 21.78
C PRO A 23 -1.84 8.24 21.55
N THR A 24 -2.23 7.35 20.63
CA THR A 24 -1.38 6.44 19.89
C THR A 24 0.06 6.95 19.82
N LEU A 25 0.97 6.29 20.54
CA LEU A 25 2.40 6.56 20.46
C LEU A 25 2.85 6.16 19.05
N ASP A 26 2.83 7.16 18.19
CA ASP A 26 3.31 7.10 16.83
C ASP A 26 4.77 7.62 16.80
N LEU A 27 5.63 6.71 16.32
CA LEU A 27 6.92 6.90 15.65
C LEU A 27 8.15 7.40 16.45
N THR A 28 9.23 6.66 16.21
CA THR A 28 10.67 7.00 16.32
C THR A 28 11.00 8.49 16.57
N GLY A 29 11.82 8.77 17.59
CA GLY A 29 12.40 10.10 17.85
C GLY A 29 11.70 10.96 18.92
N LYS A 30 10.83 10.39 19.75
CA LYS A 30 10.18 11.11 20.88
C LYS A 30 11.05 11.15 22.14
N ALA A 31 10.82 12.19 22.95
CA ALA A 31 11.48 12.37 24.24
C ALA A 31 11.01 11.34 25.27
N CYS A 32 11.91 10.89 26.15
CA CYS A 32 11.64 9.91 27.20
C CYS A 32 12.16 10.39 28.56
N ASP A 33 11.50 9.93 29.62
CA ASP A 33 11.85 10.23 31.01
C ASP A 33 11.34 9.12 31.96
N ALA A 34 11.53 9.29 33.28
CA ALA A 34 11.16 8.28 34.27
C ALA A 34 9.64 7.99 34.35
N ALA A 35 8.79 8.93 33.92
CA ALA A 35 7.34 8.77 33.84
C ALA A 35 6.88 8.27 32.45
N HIS A 36 7.69 8.47 31.40
CA HIS A 36 7.38 8.08 30.02
C HIS A 36 8.47 7.16 29.44
N PRO A 37 8.40 5.85 29.73
CA PRO A 37 9.35 4.89 29.20
C PRO A 37 9.11 4.61 27.72
N CYS A 38 10.18 4.24 27.02
CA CYS A 38 10.11 3.83 25.62
C CYS A 38 9.36 2.49 25.47
N VAL A 39 8.79 2.27 24.29
CA VAL A 39 8.15 1.00 23.92
C VAL A 39 9.19 -0.13 23.81
N ALA A 40 8.75 -1.38 23.90
CA ALA A 40 9.63 -2.55 23.82
C ALA A 40 10.49 -2.52 22.53
N GLY A 41 11.81 -2.70 22.69
CA GLY A 41 12.79 -2.60 21.60
C GLY A 41 13.51 -1.25 21.50
N PHE A 42 13.21 -0.29 22.39
CA PHE A 42 13.86 1.01 22.45
C PHE A 42 14.32 1.34 23.88
N GLU A 43 15.50 1.93 24.03
CA GLU A 43 16.08 2.42 25.28
C GLU A 43 16.07 3.95 25.33
N CYS A 44 15.94 4.50 26.53
CA CYS A 44 15.98 5.94 26.75
C CYS A 44 17.44 6.42 26.89
N VAL A 45 17.98 7.09 25.87
CA VAL A 45 19.34 7.64 25.88
C VAL A 45 19.25 9.16 25.79
N SER A 46 19.75 9.85 26.81
CA SER A 46 19.74 11.34 26.89
C SER A 46 18.37 11.97 26.66
N GLY A 47 17.31 11.32 27.13
CA GLY A 47 15.94 11.82 27.02
C GLY A 47 15.31 11.63 25.64
N SER A 48 15.83 10.74 24.79
CA SER A 48 15.17 10.29 23.55
C SER A 48 15.18 8.77 23.42
N CYS A 49 14.10 8.21 22.85
CA CYS A 49 14.01 6.77 22.60
C CYS A 49 14.86 6.40 21.38
N VAL A 50 15.86 5.52 21.58
CA VAL A 50 16.70 4.94 20.53
C VAL A 50 16.51 3.43 20.51
N SER A 51 16.61 2.78 19.35
CA SER A 51 16.41 1.32 19.26
C SER A 51 17.49 0.59 20.05
N SER A 52 17.10 -0.37 20.89
CA SER A 52 18.02 -1.22 21.67
C SER A 52 18.97 -2.05 20.80
N ALA A 53 18.70 -2.12 19.48
CA ALA A 53 19.57 -2.74 18.49
C ALA A 53 20.81 -1.90 18.11
N ALA A 54 20.96 -0.68 18.63
CA ALA A 54 22.06 0.23 18.29
C ALA A 54 23.26 0.16 19.27
N THR A 55 23.55 -1.01 19.86
CA THR A 55 24.76 -1.23 20.67
C THR A 55 25.71 -2.28 20.11
N ASP A 56 25.41 -2.85 18.94
CA ASP A 56 26.48 -3.26 18.04
C ASP A 56 26.69 -2.11 17.06
N GLY A 57 27.93 -1.79 16.72
CA GLY A 57 28.31 -0.63 15.88
C GLY A 57 27.84 -0.70 14.43
N GLY A 58 26.66 -1.24 14.15
CA GLY A 58 25.96 -1.20 12.87
C GLY A 58 25.28 0.14 12.69
N SER A 59 26.08 1.13 12.28
CA SER A 59 25.59 2.39 11.74
C SER A 59 24.58 2.09 10.64
N LEU A 60 23.37 2.66 10.71
CA LEU A 60 22.48 2.79 9.55
C LEU A 60 22.97 3.95 8.67
N GLU A 61 24.29 4.09 8.55
CA GLU A 61 24.90 4.71 7.41
C GLU A 61 24.69 3.76 6.24
N CYS A 62 24.44 4.33 5.07
CA CYS A 62 24.72 3.62 3.83
C CYS A 62 26.22 3.28 3.87
N ASP A 63 26.54 2.11 4.43
CA ASP A 63 27.90 1.62 4.53
C ASP A 63 28.42 1.50 3.10
N ALA A 64 29.28 2.44 2.73
CA ALA A 64 30.00 2.45 1.47
C ALA A 64 30.99 1.28 1.36
N GLY A 65 30.88 0.26 2.22
CA GLY A 65 31.61 -1.01 2.22
C GLY A 65 30.78 -2.23 1.83
N LEU A 66 29.44 -2.14 1.69
CA LEU A 66 28.63 -3.23 1.10
C LEU A 66 28.74 -3.32 -0.45
N GLY A 67 29.44 -2.36 -1.07
CA GLY A 67 29.75 -2.37 -2.51
C GLY A 67 31.22 -2.66 -2.82
N ALA A 68 32.08 -2.80 -1.81
CA ALA A 68 33.50 -3.04 -1.99
C ALA A 68 33.81 -4.53 -2.16
N CYS A 69 34.63 -4.87 -3.14
CA CYS A 69 34.95 -6.25 -3.50
C CYS A 69 36.44 -6.45 -3.77
N THR A 70 36.90 -7.70 -3.74
CA THR A 70 38.28 -8.06 -4.09
C THR A 70 38.42 -8.10 -5.62
N PRO A 71 39.37 -7.37 -6.23
CA PRO A 71 39.52 -7.36 -7.68
C PRO A 71 39.55 -8.76 -8.30
N SER A 72 38.85 -8.93 -9.42
CA SER A 72 38.71 -10.20 -10.17
C SER A 72 37.89 -11.29 -9.48
N THR A 73 37.26 -11.06 -8.32
CA THR A 73 36.27 -12.00 -7.81
C THR A 73 34.95 -11.87 -8.57
N THR A 74 34.15 -12.94 -8.55
CA THR A 74 32.82 -12.98 -9.15
C THR A 74 31.80 -13.32 -8.08
N GLN A 75 30.61 -12.74 -8.20
CA GLN A 75 29.45 -13.13 -7.39
C GLN A 75 28.19 -13.20 -8.24
N ALA A 76 27.15 -13.83 -7.69
CA ALA A 76 25.81 -13.78 -8.27
C ALA A 76 25.18 -12.40 -8.04
N CYS A 77 24.29 -12.00 -8.94
CA CYS A 77 23.55 -10.75 -8.87
C CYS A 77 22.18 -10.92 -9.55
N GLY A 78 21.23 -10.05 -9.22
CA GLY A 78 19.82 -10.24 -9.63
C GLY A 78 19.11 -11.28 -8.76
N THR A 79 18.00 -11.81 -9.26
CA THR A 79 17.16 -12.82 -8.59
C THR A 79 16.78 -13.92 -9.57
N ASP A 80 16.55 -15.13 -9.04
CA ASP A 80 16.03 -16.29 -9.78
C ASP A 80 14.56 -16.58 -9.39
N ILE A 81 13.85 -15.54 -8.97
CA ILE A 81 12.43 -15.60 -8.62
C ILE A 81 11.62 -15.26 -9.87
N GLY A 82 10.57 -16.04 -10.14
CA GLY A 82 9.69 -15.79 -11.27
C GLY A 82 10.37 -15.94 -12.62
N GLU A 83 10.13 -14.98 -13.51
CA GLU A 83 10.75 -14.90 -14.84
C GLU A 83 12.13 -14.23 -14.82
N CYS A 84 12.59 -13.73 -13.67
CA CYS A 84 13.94 -13.20 -13.54
C CYS A 84 14.99 -14.31 -13.60
N GLN A 85 16.18 -13.91 -14.05
CA GLN A 85 17.35 -14.76 -14.07
C GLN A 85 18.49 -14.03 -13.37
N ALA A 86 19.15 -14.71 -12.45
CA ALA A 86 20.36 -14.22 -11.84
C ALA A 86 21.52 -14.25 -12.85
N GLY A 87 22.33 -13.20 -12.79
CA GLY A 87 23.56 -13.09 -13.55
C GLY A 87 24.78 -13.23 -12.66
N SER A 88 25.94 -12.90 -13.23
CA SER A 88 27.18 -12.74 -12.47
C SER A 88 27.79 -11.37 -12.72
N GLN A 89 28.30 -10.78 -11.64
CA GLN A 89 29.08 -9.55 -11.69
C GLN A 89 30.51 -9.83 -11.25
N THR A 90 31.45 -9.17 -11.92
CA THR A 90 32.88 -9.27 -11.62
C THR A 90 33.35 -8.01 -10.92
N CYS A 91 34.19 -8.16 -9.91
CA CYS A 91 34.80 -7.06 -9.21
C CYS A 91 35.88 -6.40 -10.06
N SER A 92 35.70 -5.10 -10.31
CA SER A 92 36.64 -4.26 -11.03
C SER A 92 37.88 -3.94 -10.16
N SER A 93 38.94 -3.45 -10.79
CA SER A 93 40.23 -3.17 -10.13
C SER A 93 40.17 -2.04 -9.10
N ASP A 94 39.17 -1.19 -9.19
CA ASP A 94 38.83 -0.12 -8.24
C ASP A 94 38.04 -0.63 -7.02
N GLY A 95 37.81 -1.95 -6.94
CA GLY A 95 37.12 -2.58 -5.83
C GLY A 95 35.60 -2.42 -5.89
N GLN A 96 35.03 -2.10 -7.06
CA GLN A 96 33.58 -1.99 -7.25
C GLN A 96 33.04 -3.13 -8.11
N TRP A 97 31.83 -3.59 -7.81
CA TRP A 97 31.14 -4.56 -8.66
C TRP A 97 30.79 -3.95 -10.01
N GLY A 98 31.14 -4.66 -11.09
CA GLY A 98 30.73 -4.31 -12.44
C GLY A 98 29.24 -4.60 -12.70
N THR A 99 28.83 -4.44 -13.95
CA THR A 99 27.46 -4.77 -14.38
C THR A 99 27.14 -6.24 -14.14
N CYS A 100 25.89 -6.52 -13.77
CA CYS A 100 25.38 -7.89 -13.73
C CYS A 100 25.23 -8.44 -15.14
N VAL A 101 26.09 -9.38 -15.52
CA VAL A 101 26.08 -9.98 -16.87
C VAL A 101 25.24 -11.25 -16.83
N GLY A 102 24.33 -11.36 -17.81
CA GLY A 102 23.45 -12.52 -17.96
C GLY A 102 22.19 -12.49 -17.11
N SER A 103 21.95 -11.42 -16.35
CA SER A 103 20.71 -11.28 -15.60
C SER A 103 19.54 -10.81 -16.46
N VAL A 104 18.35 -11.33 -16.18
CA VAL A 104 17.07 -10.77 -16.60
C VAL A 104 16.44 -10.16 -15.36
N GLY A 105 16.20 -8.84 -15.41
CA GLY A 105 15.60 -8.09 -14.30
C GLY A 105 14.07 -8.08 -14.36
N PRO A 106 13.43 -7.52 -13.32
CA PRO A 106 11.98 -7.46 -13.23
C PRO A 106 11.38 -6.58 -14.32
N ALA A 107 10.22 -6.99 -14.83
CA ALA A 107 9.37 -6.28 -15.76
C ALA A 107 8.02 -5.95 -15.09
N GLY A 108 7.16 -5.18 -15.75
CA GLY A 108 5.80 -4.96 -15.25
C GLY A 108 4.96 -6.22 -15.43
N GLU A 109 4.12 -6.52 -14.46
CA GLU A 109 3.17 -7.64 -14.50
C GLU A 109 2.21 -7.53 -15.69
N VAL A 110 2.03 -8.66 -16.37
CA VAL A 110 0.95 -8.88 -17.33
C VAL A 110 0.15 -10.10 -16.91
N CYS A 111 -1.10 -10.20 -17.35
CA CYS A 111 -1.92 -11.38 -17.08
C CYS A 111 -1.48 -12.58 -17.93
N ASP A 112 -0.33 -13.17 -17.63
CA ASP A 112 0.23 -14.32 -18.36
C ASP A 112 0.52 -15.55 -17.48
N GLY A 113 0.14 -15.48 -16.20
CA GLY A 113 0.32 -16.52 -15.20
C GLY A 113 1.76 -16.65 -14.73
N LYS A 114 2.55 -15.58 -14.81
CA LYS A 114 3.97 -15.57 -14.43
C LYS A 114 4.32 -14.32 -13.63
N ASP A 115 5.20 -14.53 -12.67
CA ASP A 115 5.85 -13.48 -11.89
C ASP A 115 6.87 -12.71 -12.76
N ASN A 116 6.45 -11.62 -13.37
CA ASN A 116 7.31 -10.81 -14.25
C ASN A 116 8.14 -9.80 -13.47
N ASP A 117 7.65 -9.33 -12.32
CA ASP A 117 8.29 -8.33 -11.46
C ASP A 117 9.18 -8.96 -10.37
N CYS A 118 9.19 -10.28 -10.31
CA CYS A 118 10.08 -11.14 -9.54
C CYS A 118 9.98 -10.91 -8.04
N ASN A 119 8.78 -10.55 -7.56
CA ASN A 119 8.51 -10.31 -6.16
C ASN A 119 8.05 -11.59 -5.40
N GLY A 120 7.79 -12.68 -6.14
CA GLY A 120 7.33 -13.97 -5.63
C GLY A 120 5.82 -14.20 -5.66
N GLY A 121 5.05 -13.19 -6.08
CA GLY A 121 3.65 -13.30 -6.47
C GLY A 121 3.49 -13.66 -7.94
N THR A 122 2.29 -14.02 -8.37
CA THR A 122 2.01 -14.25 -9.79
C THR A 122 0.75 -13.51 -10.14
N ASP A 123 0.85 -12.66 -11.14
CA ASP A 123 -0.21 -11.80 -11.65
C ASP A 123 -1.01 -11.15 -10.52
N GLU A 124 -0.37 -10.31 -9.70
CA GLU A 124 -1.05 -9.63 -8.58
C GLU A 124 -1.89 -8.42 -9.03
N TRP A 125 -2.44 -7.66 -8.08
CA TRP A 125 -3.43 -6.59 -8.29
C TRP A 125 -3.06 -5.50 -9.31
N GLN A 126 -1.77 -5.34 -9.64
CA GLN A 126 -1.30 -4.37 -10.64
C GLN A 126 -1.10 -4.97 -12.05
N SER A 127 -1.43 -6.25 -12.22
CA SER A 127 -1.35 -6.94 -13.51
C SER A 127 -2.37 -6.37 -14.46
N LEU A 128 -1.89 -5.77 -15.54
CA LEU A 128 -2.76 -5.22 -16.56
C LEU A 128 -3.29 -6.39 -17.41
N SER A 129 -4.59 -6.67 -17.27
CA SER A 129 -5.29 -7.46 -18.30
C SER A 129 -5.39 -6.64 -19.59
N THR A 130 -5.36 -7.33 -20.72
CA THR A 130 -5.61 -6.74 -22.04
C THR A 130 -7.06 -6.92 -22.49
N SER A 131 -7.87 -7.66 -21.75
CA SER A 131 -9.27 -7.93 -22.07
C SER A 131 -10.18 -6.87 -21.47
N LEU A 132 -11.09 -6.36 -22.31
CA LEU A 132 -12.13 -5.42 -21.92
C LEU A 132 -13.28 -6.16 -21.24
N CYS A 133 -13.99 -5.45 -20.36
CA CYS A 133 -15.24 -5.93 -19.82
C CYS A 133 -16.35 -6.04 -20.90
N PRO A 134 -17.40 -6.85 -20.67
CA PRO A 134 -18.52 -6.97 -21.60
C PRO A 134 -19.32 -5.69 -21.82
N LEU A 135 -19.50 -4.88 -20.77
CA LEU A 135 -20.19 -3.59 -20.86
C LEU A 135 -19.18 -2.51 -21.20
N GLN A 136 -19.39 -1.82 -22.33
CA GLN A 136 -18.46 -0.81 -22.84
C GLN A 136 -19.17 0.48 -23.28
N LEU A 137 -20.43 0.62 -22.90
CA LEU A 137 -21.23 1.84 -23.08
C LEU A 137 -21.19 2.66 -21.79
N GLY A 138 -21.59 3.92 -21.90
CA GLY A 138 -21.68 4.81 -20.73
C GLY A 138 -20.40 4.92 -19.92
N VAL A 139 -20.57 4.85 -18.59
CA VAL A 139 -19.46 4.93 -17.62
C VAL A 139 -18.58 3.68 -17.64
N CYS A 140 -19.07 2.55 -18.15
CA CYS A 140 -18.30 1.31 -18.30
C CYS A 140 -17.27 1.36 -19.45
N ALA A 141 -17.31 2.39 -20.29
CA ALA A 141 -16.41 2.52 -21.42
C ALA A 141 -14.94 2.60 -20.97
N GLY A 142 -14.17 1.57 -21.33
CA GLY A 142 -12.74 1.46 -21.00
C GLY A 142 -12.45 0.53 -19.83
N SER A 143 -13.47 -0.03 -19.18
CA SER A 143 -13.28 -1.03 -18.14
C SER A 143 -12.55 -2.26 -18.68
N ILE A 144 -11.55 -2.71 -17.91
CA ILE A 144 -10.72 -3.88 -18.19
C ILE A 144 -10.99 -4.95 -17.13
N GLN A 145 -10.82 -6.22 -17.51
CA GLN A 145 -10.94 -7.31 -16.55
C GLN A 145 -9.83 -7.27 -15.51
N SER A 146 -10.17 -7.61 -14.27
CA SER A 146 -9.17 -7.90 -13.25
C SER A 146 -8.46 -9.22 -13.58
N CYS A 147 -7.21 -9.36 -13.17
CA CYS A 147 -6.46 -10.60 -13.31
C CYS A 147 -5.88 -11.01 -11.95
N TRP A 148 -5.97 -12.30 -11.64
CA TRP A 148 -5.15 -12.88 -10.58
C TRP A 148 -4.69 -14.29 -10.94
N ALA A 149 -3.42 -14.58 -10.66
CA ALA A 149 -2.79 -15.88 -10.90
C ALA A 149 -2.98 -16.44 -12.33
N GLY A 150 -2.87 -15.60 -13.37
CA GLY A 150 -3.01 -16.02 -14.77
C GLY A 150 -4.44 -16.13 -15.27
N GLU A 151 -5.43 -15.87 -14.43
CA GLU A 151 -6.84 -16.06 -14.77
C GLU A 151 -7.59 -14.73 -14.77
N GLU A 152 -8.21 -14.43 -15.91
CA GLU A 152 -9.08 -13.28 -16.08
C GLU A 152 -10.35 -13.46 -15.26
N GLN A 153 -10.67 -12.44 -14.49
CA GLN A 153 -11.82 -12.47 -13.59
C GLN A 153 -13.07 -11.92 -14.27
N PRO A 154 -14.26 -12.40 -13.85
CA PRO A 154 -15.49 -11.75 -14.25
C PRO A 154 -15.47 -10.29 -13.79
N CYS A 155 -15.95 -9.39 -14.64
CA CYS A 155 -16.14 -8.00 -14.25
C CYS A 155 -17.26 -7.90 -13.21
N ASP A 156 -16.99 -7.11 -12.19
CA ASP A 156 -17.88 -6.79 -11.09
C ASP A 156 -18.04 -5.27 -10.97
N GLU A 157 -18.76 -4.81 -9.95
CA GLU A 157 -18.96 -3.39 -9.68
C GLU A 157 -17.63 -2.64 -9.49
N PHE A 158 -16.61 -3.31 -8.96
CA PHE A 158 -15.29 -2.69 -8.79
C PHE A 158 -14.60 -2.45 -10.14
N SER A 159 -14.80 -3.35 -11.10
CA SER A 159 -14.24 -3.27 -12.46
C SER A 159 -14.87 -2.14 -13.29
N TYR A 160 -16.16 -1.88 -13.08
CA TYR A 160 -16.90 -0.81 -13.77
C TYR A 160 -16.81 0.56 -13.09
N GLY A 161 -16.42 0.60 -11.81
CA GLY A 161 -16.13 1.83 -11.08
C GLY A 161 -17.30 2.36 -10.25
N GLU A 162 -17.05 3.43 -9.50
CA GLU A 162 -18.00 3.95 -8.49
C GLU A 162 -19.31 4.49 -9.07
N SER A 163 -19.28 4.93 -10.33
CA SER A 163 -20.48 5.43 -11.03
C SER A 163 -21.33 4.31 -11.62
N TYR A 164 -20.86 3.05 -11.65
CA TYR A 164 -21.64 1.96 -12.21
C TYR A 164 -22.81 1.56 -11.32
N GLU A 165 -23.97 1.35 -11.93
CA GLU A 165 -25.19 0.90 -11.30
C GLU A 165 -25.67 -0.42 -11.92
N ALA A 166 -25.68 -1.49 -11.14
CA ALA A 166 -26.13 -2.79 -11.63
C ALA A 166 -27.64 -2.79 -11.99
N ASP A 167 -27.95 -3.40 -13.13
CA ASP A 167 -29.29 -3.70 -13.68
C ASP A 167 -30.14 -2.52 -14.17
N ARG A 168 -30.05 -1.36 -13.52
CA ARG A 168 -30.81 -0.15 -13.92
C ARG A 168 -30.21 1.13 -13.33
N GLU A 169 -30.45 2.22 -14.04
CA GLU A 169 -30.29 3.57 -13.53
C GLU A 169 -31.14 3.87 -12.27
N ARG A 170 -30.53 4.59 -11.33
CA ARG A 170 -31.19 5.20 -10.16
C ARG A 170 -30.75 6.65 -9.93
N SER A 171 -29.81 7.13 -10.74
CA SER A 171 -29.26 8.48 -10.64
C SER A 171 -29.76 9.34 -11.81
N CYS A 172 -29.90 10.65 -11.54
CA CYS A 172 -30.23 11.69 -12.53
C CYS A 172 -28.99 12.57 -12.75
N ASP A 173 -27.92 11.99 -13.28
CA ASP A 173 -26.63 12.67 -13.43
C ASP A 173 -26.22 12.86 -14.91
N ALA A 174 -27.11 12.54 -15.84
CA ALA A 174 -26.86 12.58 -17.28
C ALA A 174 -25.72 11.66 -17.72
N LEU A 175 -25.47 10.60 -16.96
CA LEU A 175 -24.58 9.51 -17.30
C LEU A 175 -25.39 8.22 -17.53
N ASP A 176 -24.75 7.29 -18.24
CA ASP A 176 -25.23 5.93 -18.50
C ASP A 176 -24.44 5.02 -17.54
N ASN A 177 -24.91 4.99 -16.30
CA ASN A 177 -24.40 4.28 -15.15
C ASN A 177 -24.75 2.79 -15.19
N ASP A 178 -25.83 2.36 -15.84
CA ASP A 178 -26.13 0.93 -16.04
C ASP A 178 -25.55 0.32 -17.32
N CYS A 179 -25.03 1.19 -18.20
CA CYS A 179 -24.31 0.85 -19.41
C CYS A 179 -25.17 0.13 -20.47
N ASP A 180 -26.48 0.42 -20.50
CA ASP A 180 -27.42 -0.08 -21.49
C ASP A 180 -27.47 0.75 -22.80
N GLY A 181 -26.83 1.92 -22.80
CA GLY A 181 -26.75 2.85 -23.93
C GLY A 181 -27.83 3.93 -23.96
N GLN A 182 -28.69 3.99 -22.95
CA GLN A 182 -29.59 5.10 -22.67
C GLN A 182 -29.02 5.92 -21.51
N THR A 183 -29.67 7.04 -21.19
CA THR A 183 -29.18 7.94 -20.15
C THR A 183 -30.38 8.36 -19.33
N ASP A 184 -30.26 8.21 -18.02
CA ASP A 184 -31.29 8.54 -17.03
C ASP A 184 -32.68 7.90 -17.34
N GLU A 185 -32.71 6.65 -17.81
CA GLU A 185 -33.95 5.91 -18.08
C GLU A 185 -34.45 5.09 -16.89
N GLY A 186 -35.67 4.56 -16.97
CA GLY A 186 -36.18 3.62 -15.96
C GLY A 186 -36.38 4.16 -14.54
N LEU A 187 -36.13 5.46 -14.30
CA LEU A 187 -36.22 6.09 -12.99
C LEU A 187 -37.66 6.11 -12.45
N ASP A 188 -37.85 5.40 -11.33
CA ASP A 188 -39.07 5.38 -10.52
C ASP A 188 -38.85 6.26 -9.28
N ASP A 189 -39.04 7.57 -9.46
CA ASP A 189 -38.73 8.61 -8.47
C ASP A 189 -39.52 8.46 -7.15
N ASP A 190 -40.65 7.75 -7.15
CA ASP A 190 -41.48 7.47 -5.96
C ASP A 190 -41.56 5.99 -5.56
N ALA A 191 -40.81 5.11 -6.25
CA ALA A 191 -40.68 3.67 -5.98
C ALA A 191 -42.04 2.93 -5.90
N ASP A 192 -43.07 3.44 -6.58
CA ASP A 192 -44.43 2.92 -6.50
C ASP A 192 -44.74 1.87 -7.59
N GLY A 193 -43.82 1.69 -8.55
CA GLY A 193 -43.91 0.74 -9.65
C GLY A 193 -44.78 1.19 -10.82
N TRP A 194 -45.17 2.47 -10.91
CA TRP A 194 -46.05 3.00 -11.95
C TRP A 194 -45.64 4.38 -12.49
N GLY A 195 -44.75 4.42 -13.49
CA GLY A 195 -44.51 5.66 -14.23
C GLY A 195 -43.21 5.67 -15.02
N VAL A 196 -43.15 4.96 -16.14
CA VAL A 196 -41.97 5.05 -17.01
C VAL A 196 -41.95 6.44 -17.64
N VAL A 197 -40.82 7.12 -17.49
CA VAL A 197 -40.44 8.43 -18.05
C VAL A 197 -40.71 9.62 -17.13
N VAL A 198 -39.91 9.75 -16.07
CA VAL A 198 -39.46 11.08 -15.65
C VAL A 198 -38.14 11.33 -16.38
N ARG A 199 -38.17 12.09 -17.47
CA ARG A 199 -36.93 12.73 -17.94
C ARG A 199 -36.45 13.55 -16.75
N CYS A 200 -35.25 13.31 -16.24
CA CYS A 200 -34.67 14.05 -15.12
C CYS A 200 -35.01 15.53 -15.26
N THR A 201 -35.95 15.99 -14.43
CA THR A 201 -36.35 17.39 -14.45
C THR A 201 -35.39 18.14 -13.56
N ALA A 202 -34.73 19.13 -14.16
CA ALA A 202 -33.72 19.99 -13.55
C ALA A 202 -34.19 20.73 -12.29
#